data_AF-A0A1H6YTX7-F1
#
_entry.id   AF-A0A1H6YTX7-F1
#
_cell.length_a   1.000
_cell.length_b   1.000
_cell.length_c   1.000
_cell.angle_alpha   90.00
_cell.angle_beta   90.00
_cell.angle_gamma   90.00
#
_symmetry.space_group_name_H-M   'P 1'
#
loop_
_entity.id
_entity.type
_entity.pdbx_description
1 polymer ?
#
loop_
_entity_poly.entity_id
_entity_poly.type
_entity_poly.pdbx_seq_one_letter_code
_entity_poly.pdbx_strand_id
1 'polypeptide(L)'
;MPNTILFDDSKIRIQLLPFTYTRPVAGIRCGIHTLAEKWADRCHTTVSFQTEAYLSTKYPQHTSDDNLYINGALCPDEHLAGIVKGLPYGNALVSPQGEILAVRTHASWNASEGTNGLSVVTYEEPFTMIRNVWDIFGQNGAQIKSDYERIVSVRKSAAITDPFTHCYKPENIFIEEGAVIRAAILNAENGPIYIGKNALIQEGSMIQGPFAIGENGVLAQGTKIRPNTTVGPSSKVGGEVSNCVVFGYSNKGHDGYLGNSVLGEWCNLGANTNNSNLKNDHTNVKLHSYTTNVLADTGLLFCGLMMGDYSKAGISTMFNTGTVVGVSVNVFGAGFQAKHVPSFSWGGAAEGYCEYRFDKAVAVANDTVSRRGIAFGPTEEGIIRAVFENTQTQRS
;
A
#
# COMPACT_ATOMS: atom_id res chain seq x y z
N MET A 1 -17.86 -12.20 -20.34
CA MET A 1 -17.69 -11.55 -19.03
C MET A 1 -17.45 -10.08 -19.30
N PRO A 2 -18.01 -9.16 -18.50
CA PRO A 2 -17.79 -7.74 -18.70
C PRO A 2 -16.30 -7.43 -18.53
N ASN A 3 -15.84 -6.43 -19.27
CA ASN A 3 -14.49 -5.90 -19.12
C ASN A 3 -14.40 -5.11 -17.79
N THR A 4 -13.44 -5.44 -16.93
CA THR A 4 -13.34 -4.85 -15.59
C THR A 4 -12.41 -3.64 -15.57
N ILE A 5 -12.95 -2.51 -15.11
CA ILE A 5 -12.25 -1.23 -15.03
C ILE A 5 -12.27 -0.76 -13.58
N LEU A 6 -11.11 -0.52 -12.98
CA LEU A 6 -11.02 0.01 -11.62
C LEU A 6 -10.92 1.54 -11.69
N PHE A 7 -11.89 2.25 -11.14
CA PHE A 7 -11.94 3.71 -11.22
C PHE A 7 -11.49 4.38 -9.93
N ASP A 8 -10.84 5.53 -10.07
CA ASP A 8 -10.49 6.38 -8.95
C ASP A 8 -11.67 7.33 -8.64
N ASP A 9 -12.23 7.23 -7.43
CA ASP A 9 -13.10 8.28 -6.90
C ASP A 9 -12.26 9.54 -6.62
N SER A 10 -12.71 10.70 -7.11
CA SER A 10 -11.93 11.95 -7.04
C SER A 10 -11.63 12.41 -5.61
N LYS A 11 -12.52 12.11 -4.65
CA LYS A 11 -12.33 12.48 -3.24
C LYS A 11 -11.36 11.51 -2.58
N ILE A 12 -11.61 10.21 -2.70
CA ILE A 12 -10.77 9.16 -2.10
C ILE A 12 -9.33 9.26 -2.62
N ARG A 13 -9.16 9.49 -3.93
CA ARG A 13 -7.85 9.62 -4.55
C ARG A 13 -6.97 10.68 -3.87
N ILE A 14 -7.52 11.85 -3.57
CA ILE A 14 -6.79 12.94 -2.90
C ILE A 14 -6.49 12.57 -1.43
N GLN A 15 -7.44 11.92 -0.75
CA GLN A 15 -7.28 11.48 0.64
C GLN A 15 -6.19 10.41 0.82
N LEU A 16 -5.85 9.69 -0.25
CA LEU A 16 -4.82 8.65 -0.26
C LEU A 16 -3.44 9.14 -0.73
N LEU A 17 -3.28 10.45 -0.96
CA LEU A 17 -1.97 11.04 -1.17
C LEU A 17 -1.10 10.89 0.10
N PRO A 18 0.20 10.59 -0.04
CA PRO A 18 0.99 10.66 -1.28
C PRO A 18 1.00 9.37 -2.12
N PHE A 19 0.32 8.30 -1.71
CA PHE A 19 0.44 6.99 -2.34
C PHE A 19 -0.21 6.90 -3.72
N THR A 20 -1.16 7.76 -4.03
CA THR A 20 -1.87 7.83 -5.32
C THR A 20 -1.25 8.81 -6.31
N TYR A 21 -0.18 9.54 -5.95
CA TYR A 21 0.55 10.40 -6.91
C TYR A 21 1.16 9.59 -8.06
N THR A 22 1.55 8.34 -7.84
CA THR A 22 2.33 7.54 -8.79
C THR A 22 1.59 6.31 -9.31
N ARG A 23 0.35 6.09 -8.85
CA ARG A 23 -0.46 4.91 -9.17
C ARG A 23 -1.97 5.20 -9.04
N PRO A 24 -2.83 4.38 -9.69
CA PRO A 24 -4.27 4.35 -9.39
C PRO A 24 -4.54 3.95 -7.94
N VAL A 25 -5.72 4.28 -7.42
CA VAL A 25 -6.15 3.90 -6.05
C VAL A 25 -6.09 2.38 -5.87
N ALA A 26 -6.54 1.62 -6.88
CA ALA A 26 -6.50 0.16 -6.84
C ALA A 26 -5.07 -0.43 -6.79
N GLY A 27 -4.04 0.37 -7.08
CA GLY A 27 -2.64 -0.03 -6.95
C GLY A 27 -2.14 -0.09 -5.50
N ILE A 28 -2.95 0.33 -4.52
CA ILE A 28 -2.60 0.27 -3.10
C ILE A 28 -2.61 -1.18 -2.61
N ARG A 29 -1.58 -1.55 -1.84
CA ARG A 29 -1.51 -2.84 -1.14
C ARG A 29 -2.22 -2.76 0.19
N CYS A 30 -3.14 -3.68 0.45
CA CYS A 30 -3.79 -3.86 1.75
C CYS A 30 -4.18 -5.33 1.89
N GLY A 31 -3.51 -6.07 2.77
CA GLY A 31 -3.53 -7.53 2.80
C GLY A 31 -2.26 -8.14 2.20
N ILE A 32 -2.41 -9.34 1.61
CA ILE A 32 -1.35 -10.01 0.85
C ILE A 32 -1.21 -9.34 -0.53
N HIS A 33 -2.33 -8.95 -1.14
CA HIS A 33 -2.42 -8.42 -2.51
C HIS A 33 -2.75 -6.91 -2.56
N THR A 34 -2.53 -6.29 -3.71
CA THR A 34 -3.13 -4.98 -4.07
C THR A 34 -4.62 -5.13 -4.34
N LEU A 35 -5.38 -4.04 -4.22
CA LEU A 35 -6.81 -4.06 -4.51
C LEU A 35 -7.08 -4.50 -5.97
N ALA A 36 -6.21 -4.09 -6.90
CA ALA A 36 -6.26 -4.53 -8.29
C ALA A 36 -6.02 -6.04 -8.46
N GLU A 37 -4.99 -6.59 -7.80
CA GLU A 37 -4.72 -8.04 -7.78
C GLU A 37 -5.91 -8.82 -7.20
N LYS A 38 -6.56 -8.31 -6.15
CA LYS A 38 -7.74 -8.94 -5.55
C LYS A 38 -8.93 -8.97 -6.50
N TRP A 39 -9.26 -7.86 -7.16
CA TRP A 39 -10.36 -7.83 -8.14
C TRP A 39 -10.05 -8.67 -9.37
N ALA A 40 -8.82 -8.66 -9.86
CA ALA A 40 -8.40 -9.53 -10.96
C ALA A 40 -8.61 -11.02 -10.62
N ASP A 41 -8.24 -11.46 -9.40
CA ASP A 41 -8.50 -12.82 -8.93
C ASP A 41 -10.00 -13.14 -8.84
N ARG A 42 -10.80 -12.26 -8.22
CA ARG A 42 -12.24 -12.50 -7.99
C ARG A 42 -13.08 -12.47 -9.26
N CYS A 43 -12.68 -11.66 -10.23
CA CYS A 43 -13.32 -11.54 -11.54
C CYS A 43 -12.72 -12.48 -12.60
N HIS A 44 -11.62 -13.17 -12.30
CA HIS A 44 -10.91 -14.04 -13.23
C HIS A 44 -10.58 -13.36 -14.56
N THR A 45 -10.13 -12.11 -14.49
CA THR A 45 -9.84 -11.28 -15.67
C THR A 45 -8.70 -10.32 -15.39
N THR A 46 -8.10 -9.79 -16.46
CA THR A 46 -7.23 -8.62 -16.36
C THR A 46 -8.06 -7.38 -16.11
N VAL A 47 -7.59 -6.51 -15.21
CA VAL A 47 -8.23 -5.22 -14.92
C VAL A 47 -7.52 -4.11 -15.67
N SER A 48 -8.27 -3.06 -16.04
CA SER A 48 -7.74 -1.79 -16.54
C SER A 48 -8.14 -0.65 -15.59
N PHE A 49 -7.67 0.58 -15.84
CA PHE A 49 -7.80 1.66 -14.86
C PHE A 49 -8.44 2.93 -15.45
N GLN A 50 -9.34 3.54 -14.69
CA GLN A 50 -9.80 4.91 -14.92
C GLN A 50 -9.16 5.80 -13.85
N THR A 51 -8.10 6.52 -14.22
CA THR A 51 -7.26 7.33 -13.31
C THR A 51 -6.84 8.63 -13.99
N GLU A 52 -5.94 9.40 -13.36
CA GLU A 52 -5.43 10.68 -13.88
C GLU A 52 -4.77 10.54 -15.25
N ALA A 53 -4.89 11.60 -16.06
CA ALA A 53 -4.35 11.62 -17.42
C ALA A 53 -2.85 11.31 -17.46
N TYR A 54 -2.05 11.84 -16.52
CA TYR A 54 -0.60 11.60 -16.48
C TYR A 54 -0.21 10.17 -16.06
N LEU A 55 -1.15 9.39 -15.51
CA LEU A 55 -0.97 7.97 -15.18
C LEU A 55 -1.44 7.04 -16.30
N SER A 56 -2.32 7.52 -17.19
CA SER A 56 -3.02 6.70 -18.20
C SER A 56 -2.09 5.97 -19.18
N THR A 57 -0.90 6.50 -19.47
CA THR A 57 0.09 5.80 -20.31
C THR A 57 0.56 4.49 -19.67
N LYS A 58 0.74 4.48 -18.34
CA LYS A 58 1.16 3.29 -17.58
C LYS A 58 -0.01 2.41 -17.15
N TYR A 59 -1.14 3.05 -16.87
CA TYR A 59 -2.36 2.44 -16.36
C TYR A 59 -3.53 2.76 -17.29
N PRO A 60 -3.57 2.16 -18.50
CA PRO A 60 -4.57 2.50 -19.49
C PRO A 60 -5.97 2.03 -19.07
N GLN A 61 -6.97 2.74 -19.55
CA GLN A 61 -8.35 2.26 -19.57
C GLN A 61 -8.55 1.43 -20.85
N HIS A 62 -9.11 0.23 -20.71
CA HIS A 62 -9.60 -0.55 -21.82
C HIS A 62 -11.11 -0.58 -21.72
N THR A 63 -11.83 -0.32 -22.80
CA THR A 63 -13.30 -0.37 -22.85
C THR A 63 -13.78 -1.37 -23.89
N SER A 64 -15.01 -1.84 -23.71
CA SER A 64 -15.74 -2.73 -24.62
C SER A 64 -17.23 -2.34 -24.62
N ASP A 65 -18.09 -3.15 -25.25
CA ASP A 65 -19.55 -2.93 -25.24
C ASP A 65 -20.24 -3.33 -23.92
N ASP A 66 -19.49 -3.95 -22.99
CA ASP A 66 -19.97 -4.34 -21.65
C ASP A 66 -18.86 -4.10 -20.61
N ASN A 67 -18.89 -2.94 -19.95
CA ASN A 67 -17.89 -2.53 -18.97
C ASN A 67 -18.45 -2.62 -17.55
N LEU A 68 -17.69 -3.23 -16.65
CA LEU A 68 -17.91 -3.25 -15.22
C LEU A 68 -16.88 -2.35 -14.55
N TYR A 69 -17.30 -1.15 -14.19
CA TYR A 69 -16.52 -0.21 -13.39
C TYR A 69 -16.65 -0.57 -11.91
N ILE A 70 -15.53 -0.67 -11.20
CA ILE A 70 -15.50 -0.98 -9.76
C ILE A 70 -14.65 0.08 -9.07
N ASN A 71 -15.11 0.56 -7.92
CA ASN A 71 -14.38 1.56 -7.16
C ASN A 71 -13.01 1.00 -6.74
N GLY A 72 -11.94 1.68 -7.13
CA GLY A 72 -10.57 1.22 -6.91
C GLY A 72 -10.18 1.11 -5.43
N ALA A 73 -10.91 1.77 -4.52
CA ALA A 73 -10.71 1.66 -3.07
C ALA A 73 -11.46 0.49 -2.41
N LEU A 74 -12.30 -0.22 -3.15
CA LEU A 74 -13.18 -1.25 -2.61
C LEU A 74 -12.42 -2.57 -2.42
N CYS A 75 -12.42 -3.10 -1.21
CA CYS A 75 -11.84 -4.40 -0.91
C CYS A 75 -12.87 -5.50 -1.18
N PRO A 76 -12.59 -6.49 -2.05
CA PRO A 76 -13.53 -7.57 -2.30
C PRO A 76 -13.49 -8.63 -1.19
N ASP A 77 -14.66 -9.07 -0.77
CA ASP A 77 -14.89 -10.40 -0.18
C ASP A 77 -15.68 -11.28 -1.16
N GLU A 78 -15.94 -12.54 -0.79
CA GLU A 78 -16.65 -13.48 -1.67
C GLU A 78 -18.08 -13.03 -1.99
N HIS A 79 -18.80 -12.47 -1.01
CA HIS A 79 -20.20 -12.09 -1.16
C HIS A 79 -20.34 -10.85 -2.04
N LEU A 80 -19.61 -9.78 -1.70
CA LEU A 80 -19.59 -8.53 -2.46
C LEU A 80 -19.12 -8.77 -3.91
N ALA A 81 -18.07 -9.56 -4.11
CA ALA A 81 -17.60 -9.88 -5.46
C ALA A 81 -18.67 -10.64 -6.27
N GLY A 82 -19.43 -11.53 -5.63
CA GLY A 82 -20.58 -12.20 -6.25
C GLY A 82 -21.64 -11.22 -6.76
N ILE A 83 -22.02 -10.25 -5.92
CA ILE A 83 -23.01 -9.22 -6.27
C ILE A 83 -22.50 -8.30 -7.37
N VAL A 84 -21.25 -7.81 -7.26
CA VAL A 84 -20.64 -6.93 -8.27
C VAL A 84 -20.53 -7.62 -9.63
N LYS A 85 -20.15 -8.91 -9.67
CA LYS A 85 -20.13 -9.70 -10.92
C LYS A 85 -21.53 -9.93 -11.50
N GLY A 86 -22.53 -10.08 -10.63
CA GLY A 86 -23.93 -10.27 -10.98
C GLY A 86 -24.68 -8.97 -11.31
N LEU A 87 -24.04 -7.80 -11.21
CA LEU A 87 -24.68 -6.51 -11.42
C LEU A 87 -25.32 -6.48 -12.82
N PRO A 88 -26.65 -6.23 -12.92
CA PRO A 88 -27.32 -6.17 -14.20
C PRO A 88 -26.80 -5.01 -15.06
N TYR A 89 -26.93 -5.19 -16.36
CA TYR A 89 -26.57 -4.17 -17.32
C TYR A 89 -27.41 -2.89 -17.11
N GLY A 90 -26.78 -1.71 -17.08
CA GLY A 90 -27.45 -0.42 -16.89
C GLY A 90 -27.69 -0.06 -15.42
N ASN A 91 -27.04 -0.76 -14.49
CA ASN A 91 -27.18 -0.53 -13.05
C ASN A 91 -25.92 0.02 -12.40
N ALA A 92 -26.12 0.75 -11.32
CA ALA A 92 -25.10 1.16 -10.37
C ALA A 92 -25.35 0.49 -9.02
N LEU A 93 -24.32 -0.10 -8.42
CA LEU A 93 -24.32 -0.56 -7.05
C LEU A 93 -23.77 0.56 -6.15
N VAL A 94 -24.56 0.99 -5.15
CA VAL A 94 -24.18 2.07 -4.24
C VAL A 94 -24.23 1.63 -2.78
N SER A 95 -23.43 2.25 -1.92
CA SER A 95 -23.56 2.10 -0.47
C SER A 95 -24.83 2.78 0.05
N PRO A 96 -25.27 2.49 1.29
CA PRO A 96 -26.40 3.20 1.91
C PRO A 96 -26.14 4.71 2.07
N GLN A 97 -24.87 5.12 2.07
CA GLN A 97 -24.43 6.52 2.12
C GLN A 97 -24.28 7.16 0.72
N GLY A 98 -24.61 6.43 -0.34
CA GLY A 98 -24.58 6.91 -1.72
C GLY A 98 -23.21 6.88 -2.40
N GLU A 99 -22.22 6.19 -1.83
CA GLU A 99 -20.92 5.97 -2.49
C GLU A 99 -21.08 4.94 -3.61
N ILE A 100 -20.54 5.22 -4.80
CA ILE A 100 -20.60 4.29 -5.92
C ILE A 100 -19.58 3.16 -5.68
N LEU A 101 -20.08 1.93 -5.61
CA LEU A 101 -19.27 0.72 -5.42
C LEU A 101 -18.91 0.10 -6.77
N ALA A 102 -19.89 0.00 -7.67
CA ALA A 102 -19.71 -0.51 -9.03
C ALA A 102 -20.76 0.04 -10.00
N VAL A 103 -20.45 0.05 -11.29
CA VAL A 103 -21.35 0.45 -12.39
C VAL A 103 -21.16 -0.52 -13.55
N ARG A 104 -22.24 -0.96 -14.20
CA ARG A 104 -22.16 -1.76 -15.43
C ARG A 104 -22.87 -1.10 -16.61
N THR A 105 -22.13 -0.78 -17.68
CA THR A 105 -22.63 0.02 -18.82
C THR A 105 -21.84 -0.19 -20.14
N HIS A 106 -22.49 0.05 -21.29
CA HIS A 106 -21.91 0.03 -22.65
C HIS A 106 -21.19 1.33 -22.95
N ALA A 107 -21.68 2.43 -22.36
CA ALA A 107 -21.18 3.76 -22.64
C ALA A 107 -19.80 3.96 -21.99
N SER A 108 -19.02 4.88 -22.55
CA SER A 108 -17.96 5.50 -21.76
C SER A 108 -18.62 6.13 -20.55
N TRP A 109 -18.26 5.66 -19.35
CA TRP A 109 -18.71 6.23 -18.08
C TRP A 109 -17.51 6.77 -17.32
N ASN A 110 -17.70 7.85 -16.56
CA ASN A 110 -16.70 8.37 -15.64
C ASN A 110 -17.27 8.57 -14.24
N ALA A 111 -16.43 8.40 -13.21
CA ALA A 111 -16.80 8.63 -11.81
C ALA A 111 -17.51 9.97 -11.56
N SER A 112 -17.16 11.04 -12.29
CA SER A 112 -17.81 12.34 -12.17
C SER A 112 -19.27 12.38 -12.65
N GLU A 113 -19.68 11.44 -13.50
CA GLU A 113 -21.06 11.35 -14.02
C GLU A 113 -22.04 10.79 -12.99
N GLY A 114 -21.53 10.16 -11.93
CA GLY A 114 -22.33 9.59 -10.87
C GLY A 114 -23.23 8.44 -11.37
N THR A 115 -24.47 8.44 -10.91
CA THR A 115 -25.49 7.42 -11.27
C THR A 115 -26.47 7.89 -12.35
N ASN A 116 -26.15 8.99 -13.05
CA ASN A 116 -27.03 9.57 -14.06
C ASN A 116 -27.30 8.58 -15.19
N GLY A 117 -28.58 8.31 -15.47
CA GLY A 117 -28.99 7.35 -16.50
C GLY A 117 -28.85 5.87 -16.12
N LEU A 118 -28.54 5.57 -14.85
CA LEU A 118 -28.39 4.20 -14.34
C LEU A 118 -29.48 3.85 -13.33
N SER A 119 -29.89 2.59 -13.32
CA SER A 119 -30.76 2.05 -12.27
C SER A 119 -29.96 1.76 -11.01
N VAL A 120 -30.32 2.37 -9.89
CA VAL A 120 -29.56 2.26 -8.64
C VAL A 120 -30.01 1.04 -7.84
N VAL A 121 -29.03 0.26 -7.38
CA VAL A 121 -29.20 -0.86 -6.43
C VAL A 121 -28.36 -0.55 -5.20
N THR A 122 -28.97 -0.59 -4.01
CA THR A 122 -28.26 -0.36 -2.75
C THR A 122 -27.66 -1.68 -2.25
N TYR A 123 -26.38 -1.64 -1.86
CA TYR A 123 -25.69 -2.71 -1.15
C TYR A 123 -25.81 -2.46 0.36
N GLU A 124 -26.65 -3.25 1.05
CA GLU A 124 -26.97 -3.05 2.47
C GLU A 124 -26.03 -3.78 3.43
N GLU A 125 -25.19 -4.68 2.93
CA GLU A 125 -24.28 -5.49 3.74
C GLU A 125 -23.02 -4.71 4.13
N PRO A 126 -22.29 -5.13 5.17
CA PRO A 126 -20.98 -4.56 5.49
C PRO A 126 -19.98 -4.74 4.35
N PHE A 127 -19.14 -3.74 4.11
CA PHE A 127 -18.03 -3.80 3.17
C PHE A 127 -16.82 -3.01 3.68
N THR A 128 -15.64 -3.30 3.13
CA THR A 128 -14.41 -2.56 3.43
C THR A 128 -14.03 -1.68 2.25
N MET A 129 -13.75 -0.40 2.52
CA MET A 129 -13.30 0.58 1.54
C MET A 129 -12.14 1.37 2.15
N ILE A 130 -11.05 1.53 1.40
CA ILE A 130 -9.86 2.28 1.82
C ILE A 130 -10.07 3.76 1.49
N ARG A 131 -10.49 4.57 2.47
CA ARG A 131 -10.83 5.99 2.26
C ARG A 131 -9.69 6.92 2.64
N ASN A 132 -8.92 6.56 3.65
CA ASN A 132 -7.82 7.34 4.20
C ASN A 132 -6.52 6.55 4.22
N VAL A 133 -5.38 7.24 4.24
CA VAL A 133 -4.06 6.59 4.30
C VAL A 133 -3.87 5.66 5.51
N TRP A 134 -4.52 5.94 6.64
CA TRP A 134 -4.45 5.07 7.82
C TRP A 134 -5.37 3.84 7.72
N ASP A 135 -6.35 3.83 6.81
CA ASP A 135 -7.16 2.63 6.55
C ASP A 135 -6.30 1.53 5.95
N ILE A 136 -5.23 1.88 5.23
CA ILE A 136 -4.30 0.93 4.61
C ILE A 136 -3.71 -0.03 5.66
N PHE A 137 -3.15 0.50 6.75
CA PHE A 137 -2.65 -0.35 7.85
C PHE A 137 -3.77 -0.79 8.79
N GLY A 138 -4.80 0.04 9.00
CA GLY A 138 -5.91 -0.26 9.89
C GLY A 138 -6.74 -1.47 9.47
N GLN A 139 -6.93 -1.66 8.16
CA GLN A 139 -7.65 -2.78 7.57
C GLN A 139 -6.73 -3.95 7.20
N ASN A 140 -5.41 -3.78 7.28
CA ASN A 140 -4.43 -4.72 6.74
C ASN A 140 -4.58 -6.13 7.33
N GLY A 141 -4.74 -6.25 8.65
CA GLY A 141 -4.89 -7.56 9.31
C GLY A 141 -6.09 -8.35 8.83
N ALA A 142 -7.26 -7.70 8.73
CA ALA A 142 -8.48 -8.30 8.20
C ALA A 142 -8.32 -8.68 6.73
N GLN A 143 -7.64 -7.84 5.94
CA GLN A 143 -7.37 -8.09 4.54
C GLN A 143 -6.34 -9.21 4.30
N ILE A 144 -5.32 -9.36 5.15
CA ILE A 144 -4.41 -10.53 5.12
C ILE A 144 -5.23 -11.80 5.32
N LYS A 145 -6.16 -11.80 6.27
CA LYS A 145 -6.99 -12.96 6.58
C LYS A 145 -7.92 -13.34 5.43
N SER A 146 -8.62 -12.37 4.84
CA SER A 146 -9.47 -12.56 3.66
C SER A 146 -8.67 -13.12 2.46
N ASP A 147 -7.49 -12.55 2.19
CA ASP A 147 -6.62 -13.02 1.11
C ASP A 147 -6.10 -14.44 1.38
N TYR A 148 -5.71 -14.72 2.62
CA TYR A 148 -5.23 -16.04 3.04
C TYR A 148 -6.30 -17.11 2.84
N GLU A 149 -7.52 -16.87 3.31
CA GLU A 149 -8.65 -17.80 3.15
C GLU A 149 -8.91 -18.12 1.67
N ARG A 150 -8.85 -17.10 0.81
CA ARG A 150 -8.94 -17.29 -0.64
C ARG A 150 -7.79 -18.14 -1.19
N ILE A 151 -6.56 -17.86 -0.80
CA ILE A 151 -5.36 -18.56 -1.25
C ILE A 151 -5.38 -20.05 -0.87
N VAL A 152 -5.67 -20.36 0.38
CA VAL A 152 -5.67 -21.76 0.86
C VAL A 152 -6.83 -22.58 0.31
N SER A 153 -7.89 -21.94 -0.17
CA SER A 153 -9.01 -22.64 -0.82
C SER A 153 -8.66 -23.22 -2.19
N VAL A 154 -7.62 -22.69 -2.86
CA VAL A 154 -7.25 -23.08 -4.24
C VAL A 154 -5.79 -23.53 -4.39
N ARG A 155 -4.94 -23.32 -3.38
CA ARG A 155 -3.50 -23.63 -3.43
C ARG A 155 -3.06 -24.46 -2.23
N LYS A 156 -1.96 -25.18 -2.39
CA LYS A 156 -1.33 -25.99 -1.33
C LYS A 156 -0.04 -25.34 -0.86
N SER A 157 0.18 -25.35 0.45
CA SER A 157 1.41 -24.84 1.05
C SER A 157 2.58 -25.80 0.80
N ALA A 158 3.78 -25.25 0.61
CA ALA A 158 5.03 -25.97 0.74
C ALA A 158 5.28 -26.36 2.22
N ALA A 159 6.12 -27.38 2.42
CA ALA A 159 6.55 -27.81 3.74
C ALA A 159 7.68 -26.92 4.28
N ILE A 160 7.76 -26.78 5.60
CA ILE A 160 8.91 -26.20 6.27
C ILE A 160 10.03 -27.25 6.30
N THR A 161 11.18 -26.90 5.74
CA THR A 161 12.30 -27.85 5.53
C THR A 161 13.44 -27.66 6.52
N ASP A 162 13.50 -26.51 7.21
CA ASP A 162 14.57 -26.19 8.15
C ASP A 162 14.29 -26.75 9.55
N PRO A 163 15.13 -27.66 10.08
CA PRO A 163 14.86 -28.36 11.34
C PRO A 163 14.96 -27.46 12.58
N PHE A 164 15.47 -26.24 12.44
CA PHE A 164 15.62 -25.27 13.53
C PHE A 164 14.51 -24.22 13.56
N THR A 165 13.58 -24.26 12.59
CA THR A 165 12.43 -23.37 12.55
C THR A 165 11.31 -23.93 13.42
N HIS A 166 10.80 -23.11 14.34
CA HIS A 166 9.69 -23.48 15.22
C HIS A 166 8.39 -22.77 14.81
N CYS A 167 7.27 -23.48 14.93
CA CYS A 167 5.96 -22.98 14.50
C CYS A 167 4.88 -23.23 15.54
N TYR A 168 4.15 -22.17 15.89
CA TYR A 168 2.90 -22.25 16.65
C TYR A 168 1.72 -22.14 15.68
N LYS A 169 0.79 -23.10 15.78
CA LYS A 169 -0.38 -23.24 14.91
C LYS A 169 -0.03 -23.34 13.41
N PRO A 170 0.77 -24.35 13.01
CA PRO A 170 1.32 -24.47 11.65
C PRO A 170 0.25 -24.56 10.54
N GLU A 171 -0.98 -25.00 10.84
CA GLU A 171 -2.11 -24.99 9.91
C GLU A 171 -2.52 -23.59 9.43
N ASN A 172 -2.11 -22.55 10.15
CA ASN A 172 -2.31 -21.14 9.80
C ASN A 172 -1.09 -20.53 9.07
N ILE A 173 -0.14 -21.34 8.62
CA ILE A 173 1.06 -20.89 7.91
C ILE A 173 0.98 -21.41 6.47
N PHE A 174 1.02 -20.49 5.51
CA PHE A 174 1.08 -20.80 4.08
C PHE A 174 2.41 -20.34 3.49
N ILE A 175 3.07 -21.24 2.78
CA ILE A 175 4.40 -21.04 2.21
C ILE A 175 4.32 -21.36 0.72
N GLU A 176 4.69 -20.38 -0.10
CA GLU A 176 4.83 -20.54 -1.53
C GLU A 176 6.14 -21.27 -1.89
N GLU A 177 6.19 -21.80 -3.11
CA GLU A 177 7.38 -22.45 -3.66
C GLU A 177 8.62 -21.54 -3.64
N GLY A 178 9.78 -22.13 -3.36
CA GLY A 178 11.08 -21.46 -3.36
C GLY A 178 11.37 -20.61 -2.13
N ALA A 179 10.41 -20.43 -1.22
CA ALA A 179 10.66 -19.73 0.03
C ALA A 179 11.71 -20.45 0.90
N VAL A 180 12.62 -19.68 1.50
CA VAL A 180 13.69 -20.18 2.37
C VAL A 180 13.51 -19.57 3.75
N ILE A 181 13.42 -20.43 4.76
CA ILE A 181 13.25 -20.05 6.16
C ILE A 181 14.38 -20.68 6.95
N ARG A 182 15.10 -19.92 7.78
CA ARG A 182 16.24 -20.40 8.57
C ARG A 182 16.08 -20.02 10.03
N ALA A 183 16.11 -21.01 10.93
CA ALA A 183 16.15 -20.82 12.38
C ALA A 183 15.21 -19.70 12.88
N ALA A 184 13.96 -19.69 12.41
CA ALA A 184 12.97 -18.67 12.70
C ALA A 184 11.89 -19.16 13.67
N ILE A 185 11.18 -18.23 14.31
CA ILE A 185 9.99 -18.52 15.11
C ILE A 185 8.77 -17.93 14.41
N LEU A 186 7.83 -18.80 14.04
CA LEU A 186 6.58 -18.42 13.39
C LEU A 186 5.41 -18.65 14.35
N ASN A 187 4.79 -17.59 14.85
CA ASN A 187 3.60 -17.68 15.71
C ASN A 187 2.34 -17.23 14.95
N ALA A 188 1.52 -18.20 14.52
CA ALA A 188 0.28 -17.97 13.80
C ALA A 188 -0.98 -18.16 14.67
N GLU A 189 -0.85 -18.12 16.00
CA GLU A 189 -1.95 -18.32 16.95
C GLU A 189 -3.03 -17.24 16.82
N ASN A 190 -2.59 -15.99 16.61
CA ASN A 190 -3.46 -14.80 16.52
C ASN A 190 -3.79 -14.36 15.09
N GLY A 191 -3.39 -15.13 14.08
CA GLY A 191 -3.68 -14.82 12.69
C GLY A 191 -2.75 -15.55 11.72
N PRO A 192 -3.11 -15.61 10.43
CA PRO A 192 -2.35 -16.36 9.45
C PRO A 192 -0.99 -15.73 9.14
N ILE A 193 -0.03 -16.57 8.77
CA ILE A 193 1.26 -16.17 8.24
C ILE A 193 1.34 -16.61 6.78
N TYR A 194 1.52 -15.66 5.86
CA TYR A 194 1.76 -15.93 4.44
C TYR A 194 3.20 -15.60 4.06
N ILE A 195 3.89 -16.56 3.45
CA ILE A 195 5.27 -16.44 2.96
C ILE A 195 5.28 -16.63 1.44
N GLY A 196 5.54 -15.54 0.72
CA GLY A 196 5.51 -15.47 -0.74
C GLY A 196 6.64 -16.23 -1.43
N LYS A 197 6.51 -16.39 -2.76
CA LYS A 197 7.46 -17.14 -3.59
C LYS A 197 8.86 -16.61 -3.43
N ASN A 198 9.85 -17.50 -3.31
CA ASN A 198 11.25 -17.12 -3.19
C ASN A 198 11.55 -16.11 -2.04
N ALA A 199 10.66 -15.95 -1.06
CA ALA A 199 10.91 -15.08 0.08
C ALA A 199 11.99 -15.70 0.97
N LEU A 200 12.81 -14.85 1.58
CA LEU A 200 13.89 -15.25 2.48
C LEU A 200 13.61 -14.73 3.90
N ILE A 201 13.41 -15.65 4.83
CA ILE A 201 13.35 -15.37 6.26
C ILE A 201 14.70 -15.75 6.86
N GLN A 202 15.53 -14.74 7.15
CA GLN A 202 16.86 -14.94 7.71
C GLN A 202 16.82 -15.33 9.19
N GLU A 203 17.96 -15.81 9.68
CA GLU A 203 18.15 -16.43 10.98
C GLU A 203 17.65 -15.57 12.15
N GLY A 204 16.99 -16.21 13.11
CA GLY A 204 16.54 -15.56 14.34
C GLY A 204 15.35 -14.61 14.18
N SER A 205 14.73 -14.55 13.00
CA SER A 205 13.51 -13.76 12.79
C SER A 205 12.35 -14.33 13.61
N MET A 206 11.61 -13.45 14.30
CA MET A 206 10.41 -13.78 15.08
C MET A 206 9.19 -13.12 14.45
N ILE A 207 8.18 -13.91 14.13
CA ILE A 207 7.01 -13.46 13.38
C ILE A 207 5.73 -13.75 14.15
N GLN A 208 4.88 -12.73 14.33
CA GLN A 208 3.53 -12.87 14.88
C GLN A 208 2.49 -12.55 13.81
N GLY A 209 1.55 -13.46 13.57
CA GLY A 209 0.44 -13.28 12.64
C GLY A 209 -0.66 -12.33 13.18
N PRO A 210 -1.50 -11.72 12.32
CA PRO A 210 -1.47 -11.81 10.85
C PRO A 210 -0.23 -11.18 10.23
N PHE A 211 0.42 -11.90 9.31
CA PHE A 211 1.60 -11.41 8.60
C PHE A 211 1.61 -11.89 7.15
N ALA A 212 2.07 -11.04 6.25
CA ALA A 212 2.31 -11.40 4.86
C ALA A 212 3.66 -10.87 4.38
N ILE A 213 4.42 -11.70 3.68
CA ILE A 213 5.57 -11.27 2.89
C ILE A 213 5.38 -11.68 1.43
N GLY A 214 5.58 -10.74 0.52
CA GLY A 214 5.44 -10.93 -0.92
C GLY A 214 6.63 -11.65 -1.54
N GLU A 215 6.51 -11.93 -2.84
CA GLU A 215 7.53 -12.62 -3.62
C GLU A 215 8.89 -11.91 -3.54
N ASN A 216 9.98 -12.68 -3.40
CA ASN A 216 11.35 -12.19 -3.24
C ASN A 216 11.56 -11.23 -2.06
N GLY A 217 10.60 -11.17 -1.13
CA GLY A 217 10.72 -10.37 0.09
C GLY A 217 11.77 -10.96 1.04
N VAL A 218 12.43 -10.10 1.81
CA VAL A 218 13.47 -10.53 2.77
C VAL A 218 13.16 -9.97 4.16
N LEU A 219 13.10 -10.85 5.17
CA LEU A 219 13.30 -10.46 6.55
C LEU A 219 14.77 -10.62 6.91
N ALA A 220 15.39 -9.54 7.38
CA ALA A 220 16.79 -9.53 7.79
C ALA A 220 17.00 -10.32 9.09
N GLN A 221 18.24 -10.67 9.39
CA GLN A 221 18.59 -11.39 10.62
C GLN A 221 18.00 -10.72 11.87
N GLY A 222 17.41 -11.52 12.75
CA GLY A 222 16.85 -11.06 14.03
C GLY A 222 15.61 -10.17 13.93
N THR A 223 14.95 -10.09 12.77
CA THR A 223 13.76 -9.23 12.59
C THR A 223 12.63 -9.61 13.55
N LYS A 224 12.00 -8.61 14.16
CA LYS A 224 10.82 -8.75 15.02
C LYS A 224 9.59 -8.22 14.29
N ILE A 225 8.73 -9.11 13.83
CA ILE A 225 7.45 -8.76 13.21
C ILE A 225 6.32 -8.90 14.23
N ARG A 226 5.56 -7.82 14.42
CA ARG A 226 4.30 -7.83 15.16
C ARG A 226 3.10 -8.00 14.22
N PRO A 227 1.92 -8.35 14.76
CA PRO A 227 0.71 -8.60 13.97
C PRO A 227 0.34 -7.45 13.02
N ASN A 228 -0.47 -7.80 12.02
CA ASN A 228 -1.06 -6.92 11.01
C ASN A 228 -0.02 -6.26 10.09
N THR A 229 1.07 -6.96 9.80
CA THR A 229 2.17 -6.44 8.99
C THR A 229 2.22 -7.09 7.60
N THR A 230 2.35 -6.27 6.56
CA THR A 230 2.61 -6.70 5.18
C THR A 230 3.95 -6.17 4.70
N VAL A 231 4.78 -7.04 4.15
CA VAL A 231 6.02 -6.72 3.43
C VAL A 231 5.81 -7.04 1.96
N GLY A 232 5.74 -6.03 1.10
CA GLY A 232 5.47 -6.19 -0.33
C GLY A 232 6.59 -6.92 -1.10
N PRO A 233 6.35 -7.27 -2.37
CA PRO A 233 7.30 -8.00 -3.19
C PRO A 233 8.65 -7.28 -3.32
N SER A 234 9.75 -8.05 -3.30
CA SER A 234 11.12 -7.55 -3.44
C SER A 234 11.56 -6.49 -2.40
N SER A 235 10.81 -6.37 -1.30
CA SER A 235 11.13 -5.49 -0.18
C SER A 235 12.01 -6.19 0.86
N LYS A 236 12.82 -5.43 1.58
CA LYS A 236 13.66 -5.94 2.68
C LYS A 236 13.35 -5.21 3.98
N VAL A 237 13.03 -5.95 5.04
CA VAL A 237 12.67 -5.40 6.34
C VAL A 237 13.53 -6.02 7.46
N GLY A 238 13.93 -5.19 8.43
CA GLY A 238 14.73 -5.52 9.60
C GLY A 238 14.36 -4.63 10.80
N GLY A 239 14.90 -4.97 11.97
CA GLY A 239 14.55 -4.32 13.25
C GLY A 239 13.19 -4.79 13.78
N GLU A 240 12.44 -3.87 14.40
CA GLU A 240 11.08 -4.15 14.88
C GLU A 240 10.03 -3.44 14.03
N VAL A 241 9.11 -4.21 13.45
CA VAL A 241 8.04 -3.70 12.58
C VAL A 241 6.68 -4.16 13.06
N SER A 242 5.75 -3.22 13.24
CA SER A 242 4.47 -3.46 13.88
C SER A 242 3.31 -2.77 13.17
N ASN A 243 2.29 -3.54 12.77
CA ASN A 243 1.09 -3.04 12.12
C ASN A 243 1.41 -2.10 10.93
N CYS A 244 2.27 -2.56 10.02
CA CYS A 244 2.75 -1.75 8.90
C CYS A 244 2.44 -2.36 7.54
N VAL A 245 2.30 -1.52 6.52
CA VAL A 245 2.20 -1.96 5.13
C VAL A 245 3.34 -1.36 4.34
N VAL A 246 4.29 -2.22 3.93
CA VAL A 246 5.38 -1.85 3.04
C VAL A 246 5.00 -2.31 1.64
N PHE A 247 4.97 -1.41 0.67
CA PHE A 247 4.70 -1.76 -0.73
C PHE A 247 5.90 -2.48 -1.34
N GLY A 248 5.91 -2.66 -2.67
CA GLY A 248 7.00 -3.34 -3.36
C GLY A 248 8.32 -2.56 -3.35
N TYR A 249 9.42 -3.28 -3.46
CA TYR A 249 10.77 -2.73 -3.70
C TYR A 249 11.32 -1.74 -2.66
N SER A 250 10.78 -1.74 -1.45
CA SER A 250 11.16 -0.82 -0.37
C SER A 250 12.05 -1.49 0.67
N ASN A 251 12.98 -0.74 1.26
CA ASN A 251 13.97 -1.26 2.20
C ASN A 251 13.94 -0.51 3.53
N LYS A 252 13.79 -1.27 4.62
CA LYS A 252 14.05 -0.89 6.02
C LYS A 252 14.83 -2.04 6.68
N GLY A 253 15.95 -2.43 6.07
CA GLY A 253 16.64 -3.69 6.36
C GLY A 253 17.52 -3.73 7.62
N HIS A 254 17.62 -2.63 8.35
CA HIS A 254 18.48 -2.49 9.52
C HIS A 254 17.65 -2.28 10.79
N ASP A 255 18.29 -2.35 11.96
CA ASP A 255 17.67 -2.06 13.25
C ASP A 255 17.01 -0.67 13.30
N GLY A 256 16.08 -0.53 14.25
CA GLY A 256 15.16 0.59 14.41
C GLY A 256 13.70 0.12 14.41
N TYR A 257 12.78 1.01 14.73
CA TYR A 257 11.35 0.73 14.91
C TYR A 257 10.49 1.35 13.81
N LEU A 258 9.58 0.56 13.24
CA LEU A 258 8.55 1.01 12.31
C LEU A 258 7.17 0.54 12.80
N GLY A 259 6.31 1.47 13.24
CA GLY A 259 5.01 1.16 13.84
C GLY A 259 3.85 1.92 13.19
N ASN A 260 2.71 1.26 12.93
CA ASN A 260 1.48 1.86 12.38
C ASN A 260 1.73 2.72 11.13
N SER A 261 2.54 2.21 10.21
CA SER A 261 3.11 2.98 9.11
C SER A 261 2.81 2.37 7.74
N VAL A 262 2.82 3.21 6.71
CA VAL A 262 2.72 2.79 5.32
C VAL A 262 3.91 3.36 4.55
N LEU A 263 4.66 2.47 3.89
CA LEU A 263 5.76 2.84 3.00
C LEU A 263 5.37 2.53 1.57
N GLY A 264 5.45 3.54 0.70
CA GLY A 264 5.29 3.43 -0.74
C GLY A 264 6.39 2.59 -1.39
N GLU A 265 6.44 2.59 -2.72
CA GLU A 265 7.44 1.82 -3.47
C GLU A 265 8.78 2.57 -3.55
N TRP A 266 9.87 1.81 -3.64
CA TRP A 266 11.22 2.36 -3.83
C TRP A 266 11.72 3.25 -2.69
N CYS A 267 11.13 3.10 -1.51
CA CYS A 267 11.56 3.78 -0.30
C CYS A 267 12.82 3.11 0.27
N ASN A 268 13.69 3.90 0.90
CA ASN A 268 14.85 3.38 1.59
C ASN A 268 15.10 4.10 2.92
N LEU A 269 14.97 3.37 4.02
CA LEU A 269 15.23 3.86 5.38
C LEU A 269 16.59 3.36 5.84
N GLY A 270 17.45 4.31 6.26
CA GLY A 270 18.78 4.03 6.78
C GLY A 270 18.78 3.21 8.08
N ALA A 271 19.98 2.80 8.49
CA ALA A 271 20.18 2.14 9.77
C ALA A 271 19.72 3.00 10.94
N ASN A 272 19.06 2.39 11.92
CA ASN A 272 18.53 3.06 13.09
C ASN A 272 17.50 4.17 12.77
N THR A 273 16.81 4.11 11.63
CA THR A 273 15.63 4.95 11.40
C THR A 273 14.47 4.47 12.28
N ASN A 274 13.82 5.41 12.95
CA ASN A 274 12.71 5.15 13.88
C ASN A 274 11.53 6.08 13.60
N ASN A 275 10.29 5.64 13.81
CA ASN A 275 9.14 6.53 13.94
C ASN A 275 8.47 6.37 15.31
N SER A 276 7.93 7.47 15.84
CA SER A 276 6.93 7.38 16.90
C SER A 276 5.56 7.07 16.29
N ASN A 277 4.72 6.31 16.98
CA ASN A 277 3.35 5.97 16.57
C ASN A 277 2.28 6.32 17.62
N LEU A 278 2.68 6.67 18.84
CA LEU A 278 1.80 7.09 19.94
C LEU A 278 2.24 8.47 20.42
N LYS A 279 1.29 9.32 20.81
CA LYS A 279 1.62 10.60 21.45
C LYS A 279 1.76 10.42 22.96
N ASN A 280 2.71 11.14 23.58
CA ASN A 280 2.90 11.12 25.03
C ASN A 280 1.71 11.71 25.81
N ASP A 281 0.88 12.53 25.14
CA ASP A 281 -0.35 13.08 25.72
C ASP A 281 -1.56 12.13 25.55
N HIS A 282 -1.38 10.97 24.91
CA HIS A 282 -2.41 9.98 24.62
C HIS A 282 -3.64 10.51 23.85
N THR A 283 -3.54 11.69 23.23
CA THR A 283 -4.60 12.20 22.35
C THR A 283 -4.51 11.56 20.96
N ASN A 284 -5.58 11.67 20.18
CA ASN A 284 -5.61 11.15 18.82
C ASN A 284 -4.48 11.74 17.97
N VAL A 285 -3.91 10.88 17.12
CA VAL A 285 -2.91 11.29 16.14
C VAL A 285 -3.59 12.06 15.02
N LYS A 286 -2.97 13.15 14.59
CA LYS A 286 -3.38 13.93 13.42
C LYS A 286 -2.38 13.77 12.29
N LEU A 287 -2.82 13.66 11.04
CA LEU A 287 -1.96 13.62 9.84
C LEU A 287 -2.19 14.85 8.96
N HIS A 288 -1.21 15.21 8.14
CA HIS A 288 -1.40 16.20 7.09
C HIS A 288 -2.42 15.69 6.06
N SER A 289 -3.46 16.49 5.79
CA SER A 289 -4.47 16.23 4.77
C SER A 289 -4.17 17.02 3.52
N TYR A 290 -3.96 16.33 2.38
CA TYR A 290 -3.79 16.99 1.08
C TYR A 290 -5.08 17.66 0.58
N THR A 291 -6.25 17.27 1.10
CA THR A 291 -7.54 17.89 0.73
C THR A 291 -7.70 19.28 1.34
N THR A 292 -7.29 19.44 2.60
CA THR A 292 -7.54 20.67 3.38
C THR A 292 -6.26 21.45 3.69
N ASN A 293 -5.09 20.88 3.38
CA ASN A 293 -3.76 21.43 3.68
C ASN A 293 -3.51 21.71 5.18
N VAL A 294 -4.22 20.99 6.06
CA VAL A 294 -4.07 21.09 7.53
C VAL A 294 -3.98 19.71 8.17
N LEU A 295 -3.65 19.67 9.46
CA LEU A 295 -3.64 18.42 10.23
C LEU A 295 -5.08 17.94 10.50
N ALA A 296 -5.47 16.83 9.89
CA ALA A 296 -6.75 16.15 10.12
C ALA A 296 -6.62 15.09 11.24
N ASP A 297 -7.64 15.01 12.10
CA ASP A 297 -7.72 13.99 13.14
C ASP A 297 -8.02 12.63 12.52
N THR A 298 -7.23 11.62 12.88
CA THR A 298 -7.40 10.24 12.39
C THR A 298 -8.46 9.46 13.18
N GLY A 299 -8.80 9.92 14.39
CA GLY A 299 -9.57 9.15 15.36
C GLY A 299 -8.77 8.02 16.04
N LEU A 300 -7.48 7.87 15.72
CA LEU A 300 -6.65 6.77 16.20
C LEU A 300 -5.65 7.22 17.28
N LEU A 301 -5.47 6.39 18.31
CA LEU A 301 -4.38 6.55 19.28
C LEU A 301 -3.01 6.22 18.70
N PHE A 302 -2.96 5.28 17.75
CA PHE A 302 -1.73 4.80 17.13
C PHE A 302 -1.72 5.09 15.62
N CYS A 303 -0.82 5.95 15.17
CA CYS A 303 -0.57 6.21 13.76
C CYS A 303 0.85 6.76 13.56
N GLY A 304 1.60 6.13 12.67
CA GLY A 304 3.02 6.37 12.45
C GLY A 304 3.32 7.15 11.17
N LEU A 305 4.27 6.65 10.40
CA LEU A 305 4.80 7.27 9.20
C LEU A 305 3.99 6.88 7.95
N MET A 306 3.60 7.86 7.13
CA MET A 306 3.10 7.67 5.76
C MET A 306 4.15 8.20 4.79
N MET A 307 4.82 7.34 4.03
CA MET A 307 5.96 7.75 3.20
C MET A 307 5.75 7.38 1.74
N GLY A 308 5.59 8.40 0.89
CA GLY A 308 5.39 8.26 -0.54
C GLY A 308 6.60 7.70 -1.27
N ASP A 309 6.37 7.29 -2.52
CA ASP A 309 7.33 6.55 -3.33
C ASP A 309 8.66 7.28 -3.53
N TYR A 310 9.72 6.51 -3.77
CA TYR A 310 11.10 6.97 -4.04
C TYR A 310 11.77 7.75 -2.90
N SER A 311 11.06 7.98 -1.79
CA SER A 311 11.57 8.74 -0.66
C SER A 311 12.60 7.95 0.15
N LYS A 312 13.51 8.67 0.81
CA LYS A 312 14.65 8.10 1.51
C LYS A 312 14.83 8.78 2.85
N ALA A 313 15.20 7.99 3.85
CA ALA A 313 15.58 8.47 5.18
C ALA A 313 17.05 8.13 5.45
N GLY A 314 17.82 9.10 5.94
CA GLY A 314 19.18 8.90 6.40
C GLY A 314 19.25 8.01 7.64
N ILE A 315 20.47 7.57 7.97
CA ILE A 315 20.71 6.83 9.22
C ILE A 315 20.26 7.64 10.43
N SER A 316 19.79 6.96 11.48
CA SER A 316 19.34 7.56 12.74
C SER A 316 18.24 8.63 12.60
N THR A 317 17.53 8.67 11.47
CA THR A 317 16.43 9.62 11.26
C THR A 317 15.25 9.25 12.16
N MET A 318 14.68 10.24 12.85
CA MET A 318 13.56 10.08 13.77
C MET A 318 12.31 10.80 13.25
N PHE A 319 11.27 10.04 12.89
CA PHE A 319 9.99 10.60 12.48
C PHE A 319 9.05 10.79 13.67
N ASN A 320 8.37 11.93 13.72
CA ASN A 320 7.39 12.22 14.77
C ASN A 320 6.11 11.37 14.56
N THR A 321 5.28 11.23 15.60
CA THR A 321 4.00 10.52 15.52
C THR A 321 3.13 11.13 14.43
N GLY A 322 2.66 10.32 13.49
CA GLY A 322 1.81 10.79 12.39
C GLY A 322 2.53 11.68 11.36
N THR A 323 3.72 11.32 10.91
CA THR A 323 4.46 12.07 9.90
C THR A 323 4.06 11.65 8.49
N VAL A 324 3.82 12.61 7.59
CA VAL A 324 3.53 12.36 6.17
C VAL A 324 4.69 12.87 5.32
N VAL A 325 5.35 11.99 4.57
CA VAL A 325 6.46 12.31 3.66
C VAL A 325 5.99 12.09 2.23
N GLY A 326 6.17 13.08 1.36
CA GLY A 326 5.76 13.04 -0.04
C GLY A 326 6.55 12.08 -0.92
N VAL A 327 6.46 12.28 -2.23
CA VAL A 327 7.19 11.51 -3.26
C VAL A 327 8.59 12.10 -3.46
N SER A 328 9.59 11.23 -3.67
CA SER A 328 10.97 11.63 -3.96
C SER A 328 11.57 12.59 -2.92
N VAL A 329 11.39 12.33 -1.64
CA VAL A 329 11.97 13.13 -0.55
C VAL A 329 13.27 12.50 -0.07
N ASN A 330 14.28 13.31 0.25
CA ASN A 330 15.44 12.85 1.02
C ASN A 330 15.44 13.54 2.38
N VAL A 331 15.06 12.80 3.41
CA VAL A 331 15.03 13.27 4.81
C VAL A 331 16.24 12.76 5.55
N PHE A 332 16.98 13.63 6.22
CA PHE A 332 18.11 13.26 7.07
C PHE A 332 18.30 14.31 8.17
N GLY A 333 19.30 14.12 9.03
CA GLY A 333 19.67 15.12 10.03
C GLY A 333 19.14 14.82 11.43
N ALA A 334 19.40 15.76 12.34
CA ALA A 334 19.15 15.58 13.77
C ALA A 334 17.69 15.89 14.17
N GLY A 335 17.28 15.35 15.32
CA GLY A 335 15.98 15.66 15.93
C GLY A 335 14.78 14.99 15.24
N PHE A 336 13.59 15.39 15.67
CA PHE A 336 12.34 14.92 15.08
C PHE A 336 12.03 15.65 13.78
N GLN A 337 11.71 14.88 12.75
CA GLN A 337 11.32 15.43 11.45
C GLN A 337 9.92 16.06 11.48
N ALA A 338 9.67 16.96 10.53
CA ALA A 338 8.41 17.68 10.44
C ALA A 338 7.22 16.74 10.22
N LYS A 339 6.03 17.15 10.70
CA LYS A 339 4.78 16.38 10.55
C LYS A 339 4.37 16.17 9.09
N HIS A 340 4.80 17.07 8.22
CA HIS A 340 4.68 16.94 6.78
C HIS A 340 6.00 17.33 6.13
N VAL A 341 6.49 16.50 5.21
CA VAL A 341 7.63 16.81 4.35
C VAL A 341 7.15 16.73 2.90
N PRO A 342 7.02 17.87 2.19
CA PRO A 342 6.49 17.91 0.82
C PRO A 342 7.26 17.03 -0.17
N SER A 343 6.60 16.64 -1.26
CA SER A 343 7.25 15.92 -2.36
C SER A 343 8.41 16.75 -2.92
N PHE A 344 9.51 16.07 -3.26
CA PHE A 344 10.75 16.68 -3.75
C PHE A 344 11.37 17.68 -2.76
N SER A 345 11.38 17.35 -1.47
CA SER A 345 12.21 18.04 -0.47
C SER A 345 13.52 17.29 -0.21
N TRP A 346 14.58 18.04 0.07
CA TRP A 346 15.90 17.53 0.43
C TRP A 346 16.41 18.27 1.68
N GLY A 347 16.61 17.54 2.78
CA GLY A 347 17.09 18.14 4.03
C GLY A 347 16.52 17.49 5.29
N GLY A 348 16.43 18.27 6.35
CA GLY A 348 16.00 17.84 7.67
C GLY A 348 15.41 18.97 8.48
N ALA A 349 14.66 18.65 9.54
CA ALA A 349 14.07 19.67 10.40
C ALA A 349 15.11 20.59 11.08
N ALA A 350 16.29 20.06 11.41
CA ALA A 350 17.36 20.85 12.03
C ALA A 350 18.21 21.63 11.01
N GLU A 351 18.39 21.09 9.82
CA GLU A 351 19.24 21.63 8.76
C GLU A 351 18.48 22.56 7.80
N GLY A 352 17.15 22.50 7.81
CA GLY A 352 16.29 23.11 6.82
C GLY A 352 16.03 22.18 5.63
N TYR A 353 14.94 22.47 4.91
CA TYR A 353 14.59 21.79 3.67
C TYR A 353 14.84 22.71 2.48
N CYS A 354 15.34 22.14 1.38
CA CYS A 354 15.40 22.79 0.08
C CYS A 354 14.71 21.93 -0.97
N GLU A 355 14.43 22.52 -2.14
CA GLU A 355 13.89 21.76 -3.27
C GLU A 355 14.90 20.71 -3.74
N TYR A 356 14.42 19.48 -3.89
CA TYR A 356 15.17 18.43 -4.55
C TYR A 356 15.09 18.60 -6.06
N ARG A 357 16.18 19.11 -6.65
CA ARG A 357 16.31 19.36 -8.09
C ARG A 357 15.81 18.17 -8.92
N PHE A 358 14.88 18.45 -9.82
CA PHE A 358 14.17 17.44 -10.61
C PHE A 358 15.10 16.46 -11.33
N ASP A 359 16.08 16.94 -12.08
CA ASP A 359 17.01 16.08 -12.84
C ASP A 359 17.78 15.11 -11.94
N LYS A 360 18.12 15.55 -10.72
CA LYS A 360 18.78 14.70 -9.73
C LYS A 360 17.82 13.67 -9.15
N ALA A 361 16.57 14.05 -8.89
CA ALA A 361 15.53 13.13 -8.42
C ALA A 361 15.28 12.01 -9.44
N VAL A 362 15.14 12.36 -10.72
CA VAL A 362 14.99 11.39 -11.82
C VAL A 362 16.20 10.47 -11.93
N ALA A 363 17.43 11.01 -11.91
CA ALA A 363 18.63 10.19 -11.97
C ALA A 363 18.68 9.17 -10.82
N VAL A 364 18.37 9.58 -9.58
CA VAL A 364 18.35 8.68 -8.43
C VAL A 364 17.21 7.66 -8.52
N ALA A 365 16.04 8.03 -9.04
CA ALA A 365 14.93 7.09 -9.27
C ALA A 365 15.34 6.01 -10.28
N ASN A 366 15.94 6.41 -11.41
CA ASN A 366 16.48 5.48 -12.42
C ASN A 366 17.54 4.52 -11.84
N ASP A 367 18.52 5.06 -11.11
CA ASP A 367 19.55 4.24 -10.45
C ASP A 367 18.93 3.24 -9.45
N THR A 368 17.88 3.66 -8.73
CA THR A 368 17.20 2.83 -7.73
C THR A 368 16.52 1.63 -8.38
N VAL A 369 15.76 1.84 -9.45
CA VAL A 369 15.02 0.75 -10.12
C VAL A 369 15.93 -0.13 -10.98
N SER A 370 16.96 0.45 -11.61
CA SER A 370 17.92 -0.27 -12.46
C SER A 370 18.72 -1.31 -11.67
N ARG A 371 19.02 -1.04 -10.39
CA ARG A 371 19.65 -2.02 -9.47
C ARG A 371 18.79 -3.25 -9.21
N ARG A 372 17.50 -3.22 -9.56
CA ARG A 372 16.57 -4.35 -9.50
C ARG A 372 16.25 -4.92 -10.88
N GLY A 373 16.99 -4.51 -11.92
CA GLY A 373 16.75 -4.95 -13.30
C GLY A 373 15.47 -4.40 -13.92
N ILE A 374 14.90 -3.34 -13.34
CA ILE A 374 13.68 -2.70 -13.85
C ILE A 374 14.07 -1.49 -14.69
N ALA A 375 13.48 -1.39 -15.89
CA ALA A 375 13.68 -0.24 -16.76
C ALA A 375 12.97 1.00 -16.20
N PHE A 376 13.65 2.15 -16.27
CA PHE A 376 13.07 3.47 -16.02
C PHE A 376 12.96 4.20 -17.36
N GLY A 377 11.75 4.26 -17.92
CA GLY A 377 11.52 4.83 -19.25
C GLY A 377 10.90 6.23 -19.22
N PRO A 378 10.57 6.77 -20.41
CA PRO A 378 9.85 8.03 -20.54
C PRO A 378 8.51 8.05 -19.80
N THR A 379 7.85 6.90 -19.66
CA THR A 379 6.60 6.76 -18.91
C THR A 379 6.81 7.03 -17.42
N GLU A 380 7.82 6.40 -16.79
CA GLU A 380 8.15 6.63 -15.38
C GLU A 380 8.58 8.08 -15.14
N GLU A 381 9.45 8.62 -16.01
CA GLU A 381 9.89 10.01 -15.91
C GLU A 381 8.71 10.99 -16.04
N GLY A 382 7.79 10.75 -16.97
CA GLY A 382 6.60 11.55 -17.19
C GLY A 382 5.70 11.61 -15.95
N ILE A 383 5.53 10.50 -15.23
CA ILE A 383 4.80 10.45 -13.96
C ILE A 383 5.52 11.30 -12.91
N ILE A 384 6.82 11.10 -12.71
CA ILE A 384 7.60 11.86 -11.73
C ILE A 384 7.58 13.36 -12.05
N ARG A 385 7.63 13.74 -13.32
CA ARG A 385 7.51 15.12 -13.80
C ARG A 385 6.16 15.73 -13.46
N ALA A 386 5.06 15.04 -13.77
CA ALA A 386 3.73 15.50 -13.41
C ALA A 386 3.58 15.69 -11.89
N VAL A 387 4.12 14.79 -11.07
CA VAL A 387 4.10 14.96 -9.61
C VAL A 387 4.95 16.16 -9.17
N PHE A 388 6.13 16.37 -9.76
CA PHE A 388 6.99 17.52 -9.47
C PHE A 388 6.27 18.85 -9.71
N GLU A 389 5.61 18.97 -10.87
CA GLU A 389 4.84 20.15 -11.28
C GLU A 389 3.60 20.35 -10.39
N ASN A 390 2.81 19.30 -10.17
CA ASN A 390 1.57 19.35 -9.37
C ASN A 390 1.82 19.71 -7.90
N THR A 391 3.02 19.46 -7.37
CA THR A 391 3.38 19.72 -5.98
C THR A 391 4.20 20.98 -5.78
N GLN A 392 4.43 21.78 -6.83
CA GLN A 392 5.29 22.97 -6.79
C GLN A 392 4.92 23.94 -5.67
N THR A 393 3.61 24.20 -5.49
CA THR A 393 3.12 25.14 -4.46
C THR A 393 3.42 24.70 -3.03
N GLN A 394 3.66 23.40 -2.80
CA GLN A 394 3.96 22.84 -1.47
C GLN A 394 5.43 23.03 -1.06
N ARG A 395 6.32 23.39 -2.00
CA ARG A 395 7.77 23.57 -1.75
C ARG A 395 8.21 25.02 -1.53
N SER A 396 7.25 25.95 -1.53
CA SER A 396 7.47 27.41 -1.51
C SER A 396 7.81 27.95 -0.13
#